data_AF-A0A7S3K594-F1
#
_entry.id   AF-A0A7S3K594-F1
#
_cell.length_a   1.000
_cell.length_b   1.000
_cell.length_c   1.000
_cell.angle_alpha   90.00
_cell.angle_beta   90.00
_cell.angle_gamma   90.00
#
_symmetry.space_group_name_H-M   'P 1'
#
loop_
_entity.id
_entity.type
_entity.pdbx_description
1 polymer ?
#
loop_
_entity_poly.entity_id
_entity_poly.type
_entity_poly.pdbx_seq_one_letter_code
_entity_poly.pdbx_strand_id
1 'polypeptide(L)'
;NPLHRAHRELTVRAARKIGANVLVHPVVGLTKPGDIDHFTRVRVYQAIMQRYPNGMGALSLFPLAMRMGGPREALWHSLIRKNYGVSHFIIGRDHAGPGKMSDGKDPYGPYEAQELVEKF
;
A
#
# COMPACT_ATOMS: atom_id res chain seq x y z
N ASN A 1 -1.78 6.30 5.09
CA ASN A 1 -0.52 6.98 5.48
C ASN A 1 0.05 7.87 4.37
N PRO A 2 0.58 9.06 4.70
CA PRO A 2 1.41 9.86 3.79
C PRO A 2 2.62 9.06 3.28
N LEU A 3 3.03 9.27 2.02
CA LEU A 3 4.26 8.68 1.51
C LEU A 3 5.47 9.55 1.89
N HIS A 4 6.42 8.93 2.59
CA HIS A 4 7.74 9.51 2.87
C HIS A 4 8.80 8.99 1.91
N ARG A 5 10.04 9.51 2.02
CA ARG A 5 11.20 9.12 1.18
C ARG A 5 11.38 7.60 1.09
N ALA A 6 11.25 6.87 2.21
CA ALA A 6 11.37 5.41 2.22
C ALA A 6 10.40 4.72 1.26
N HIS A 7 9.14 5.19 1.21
CA HIS A 7 8.13 4.61 0.33
C HIS A 7 8.40 4.92 -1.14
N ARG A 8 8.85 6.14 -1.44
CA ARG A 8 9.27 6.50 -2.81
C ARG A 8 10.46 5.69 -3.27
N GLU A 9 11.46 5.47 -2.41
CA GLU A 9 12.60 4.62 -2.74
C GLU A 9 12.18 3.16 -2.95
N LEU A 10 11.28 2.65 -2.11
CA LEU A 10 10.74 1.30 -2.23
C LEU A 10 10.07 1.09 -3.60
N THR A 11 9.14 1.97 -3.97
CA THR A 11 8.37 1.84 -5.23
C THR A 11 9.27 1.99 -6.45
N VAL A 12 10.21 2.96 -6.46
CA VAL A 12 11.16 3.16 -7.56
C VAL A 12 12.12 1.98 -7.70
N ARG A 13 12.63 1.43 -6.59
CA ARG A 13 13.50 0.25 -6.61
C ARG A 13 12.76 -0.99 -7.12
N ALA A 14 11.53 -1.21 -6.63
CA ALA A 14 10.70 -2.32 -7.09
C ALA A 14 10.45 -2.22 -8.61
N ALA A 15 10.01 -1.06 -9.08
CA ALA A 15 9.76 -0.80 -10.50
C ALA A 15 11.00 -1.04 -11.38
N ARG A 16 12.16 -0.50 -10.98
CA ARG A 16 13.42 -0.70 -11.72
C ARG A 16 13.86 -2.16 -11.76
N LYS A 17 13.69 -2.91 -10.66
CA LYS A 17 14.08 -4.32 -10.58
C LYS A 17 13.35 -5.19 -11.60
N ILE A 18 12.11 -4.85 -11.94
CA ILE A 18 11.26 -5.64 -12.86
C ILE A 18 10.95 -4.92 -14.19
N GLY A 19 11.55 -3.75 -14.44
CA GLY A 19 11.29 -2.97 -15.65
C GLY A 19 9.86 -2.46 -15.78
N ALA A 20 9.19 -2.11 -14.68
CA ALA A 20 7.79 -1.68 -14.67
C ALA A 20 7.60 -0.17 -14.39
N ASN A 21 6.37 0.30 -14.61
CA ASN A 21 5.88 1.58 -14.07
C ASN A 21 5.24 1.38 -12.68
N VAL A 22 5.07 2.46 -11.94
CA VAL A 22 4.48 2.48 -10.58
C VAL A 22 3.06 3.02 -10.64
N LEU A 23 2.11 2.25 -10.12
CA LEU A 23 0.80 2.78 -9.73
C LEU A 23 0.79 3.07 -8.22
N VAL A 24 0.78 4.34 -7.84
CA VAL A 24 0.50 4.78 -6.48
C VAL A 24 -1.02 4.72 -6.27
N HIS A 25 -1.49 3.72 -5.52
CA HIS A 25 -2.92 3.39 -5.41
C HIS A 25 -3.46 3.49 -3.96
N PRO A 26 -3.47 4.70 -3.37
CA PRO A 26 -3.83 4.91 -1.97
C PRO A 26 -5.33 4.74 -1.72
N VAL A 27 -5.66 4.14 -0.58
CA VAL A 27 -7.04 4.05 -0.09
C VAL A 27 -7.53 5.45 0.32
N VAL A 28 -8.70 5.85 -0.18
CA VAL A 28 -9.38 7.11 0.19
C VAL A 28 -10.76 6.90 0.81
N GLY A 29 -11.24 5.65 0.89
CA GLY A 29 -12.42 5.31 1.68
C GLY A 29 -12.09 5.22 3.18
N LEU A 30 -12.62 4.19 3.85
CA LEU A 30 -12.38 3.99 5.28
C LEU A 30 -10.98 3.40 5.51
N THR A 31 -10.25 3.94 6.48
CA THR A 31 -8.96 3.43 6.95
C THR A 31 -8.99 3.23 8.47
N LYS A 32 -7.83 3.07 9.12
CA LYS A 32 -7.77 2.88 10.57
C LYS A 32 -8.25 4.15 11.31
N PRO A 33 -9.02 4.03 12.40
CA PRO A 33 -9.33 5.17 13.26
C PRO A 33 -8.05 5.86 13.76
N GLY A 34 -8.02 7.19 13.67
CA GLY A 34 -6.85 8.01 14.02
C GLY A 34 -5.84 8.22 12.88
N ASP A 35 -6.07 7.64 11.70
CA ASP A 35 -5.28 7.98 10.51
C ASP A 35 -5.48 9.43 10.08
N ILE A 36 -4.45 10.00 9.45
CA ILE A 36 -4.52 11.31 8.80
C ILE A 36 -5.62 11.32 7.73
N ASP A 37 -6.40 12.41 7.70
CA ASP A 37 -7.51 12.59 6.77
C ASP A 37 -7.09 12.40 5.30
N HIS A 38 -8.02 11.89 4.48
CA HIS A 38 -7.67 11.54 3.10
C HIS A 38 -7.37 12.77 2.24
N PHE A 39 -7.92 13.97 2.51
CA PHE A 39 -7.62 15.17 1.75
C PHE A 39 -6.14 15.58 1.93
N THR A 40 -5.64 15.56 3.17
CA THR A 40 -4.23 15.79 3.46
C THR A 40 -3.35 14.74 2.81
N ARG A 41 -3.72 13.46 2.89
CA ARG A 41 -2.97 12.39 2.24
C ARG A 41 -2.92 12.54 0.72
N VAL A 42 -4.04 12.88 0.07
CA VAL A 42 -4.11 13.11 -1.38
C VAL A 42 -3.19 14.25 -1.80
N ARG A 43 -3.17 15.37 -1.06
CA ARG A 43 -2.22 16.46 -1.30
C ARG A 43 -0.76 15.99 -1.20
N VAL A 44 -0.44 15.15 -0.23
CA VAL A 44 0.91 14.55 -0.11
C VAL A 44 1.23 13.66 -1.31
N TYR A 45 0.29 12.82 -1.76
CA TYR A 45 0.51 11.96 -2.93
C TYR A 45 0.74 12.80 -4.18
N GLN A 46 -0.07 13.84 -4.43
CA GLN A 46 0.13 14.76 -5.55
C GLN A 46 1.51 15.43 -5.50
N ALA A 47 1.94 15.90 -4.33
CA ALA A 47 3.26 16.52 -4.16
C ALA A 47 4.41 15.54 -4.42
N ILE A 48 4.32 14.29 -3.93
CA ILE A 48 5.39 13.31 -4.12
C ILE A 48 5.44 12.74 -5.54
N MET A 49 4.34 12.78 -6.32
CA MET A 49 4.34 12.32 -7.72
C MET A 49 5.40 13.03 -8.56
N GLN A 50 5.69 14.31 -8.28
CA GLN A 50 6.75 15.08 -8.95
C GLN A 50 8.16 14.53 -8.71
N ARG A 51 8.35 13.61 -7.75
CA ARG A 51 9.63 12.98 -7.42
C ARG A 51 9.83 11.62 -8.09
N TYR A 52 8.86 11.15 -8.87
CA TYR A 52 9.02 9.96 -9.71
C TYR A 52 9.70 10.33 -11.04
N PRO A 53 10.71 9.57 -11.48
CA PRO A 53 11.46 9.89 -12.69
C PRO A 53 10.62 9.66 -13.96
N ASN A 54 10.75 10.52 -14.97
CA ASN A 54 10.33 10.27 -16.36
C ASN A 54 8.90 9.73 -16.54
N GLY A 55 7.93 10.23 -15.78
CA GLY A 55 6.53 9.76 -15.89
C GLY A 55 6.31 8.31 -15.42
N MET A 56 7.27 7.70 -14.73
CA MET A 56 7.21 6.31 -14.23
C MET A 56 6.05 6.09 -13.25
N GLY A 57 5.55 7.13 -12.60
CA GLY A 57 4.51 7.05 -11.59
C GLY A 57 3.15 7.55 -12.10
N ALA A 58 2.11 6.74 -11.91
CA ALA A 58 0.71 7.14 -12.01
C ALA A 58 0.06 7.17 -10.61
N LEU A 59 -0.90 8.08 -10.40
CA LEU A 59 -1.70 8.17 -9.18
C LEU A 59 -3.16 7.87 -9.53
N SER A 60 -3.76 6.90 -8.85
CA SER A 60 -5.19 6.62 -8.91
C SER A 60 -5.73 6.46 -7.50
N LEU A 61 -6.92 6.98 -7.20
CA LEU A 61 -7.50 6.89 -5.86
C LEU A 61 -8.31 5.60 -5.73
N PHE A 62 -8.15 4.91 -4.61
CA PHE A 62 -8.80 3.63 -4.37
C PHE A 62 -9.93 3.76 -3.34
N PRO A 63 -11.22 3.70 -3.75
CA PRO A 63 -12.36 3.89 -2.86
C PRO A 63 -12.69 2.62 -2.06
N LEU A 64 -11.71 2.07 -1.33
CA LEU A 64 -11.88 0.90 -0.47
C LEU A 64 -12.19 1.30 0.97
N ALA A 65 -13.02 0.51 1.65
CA ALA A 65 -13.07 0.47 3.11
C ALA A 65 -12.12 -0.61 3.62
N MET A 66 -11.00 -0.24 4.22
CA MET A 66 -10.05 -1.20 4.79
C MET A 66 -10.67 -1.92 5.97
N ARG A 67 -10.31 -3.19 6.14
CA ARG A 67 -10.76 -4.03 7.28
C ARG A 67 -9.70 -4.15 8.37
N MET A 68 -8.48 -3.72 8.06
CA MET A 68 -7.29 -3.98 8.88
C MET A 68 -7.09 -5.48 9.13
N GLY A 69 -7.36 -6.30 8.11
CA GLY A 69 -7.39 -7.76 8.17
C GLY A 69 -6.06 -8.45 7.85
N GLY A 70 -4.95 -7.73 7.93
CA GLY A 70 -3.60 -8.27 7.81
C GLY A 70 -3.41 -9.16 6.57
N PRO A 71 -2.93 -10.41 6.73
CA PRO A 71 -2.65 -11.30 5.60
C PRO A 71 -3.82 -11.50 4.63
N ARG A 72 -5.05 -11.70 5.15
CA ARG A 72 -6.23 -11.91 4.28
C ARG A 72 -6.56 -10.67 3.45
N GLU A 73 -6.39 -9.48 4.05
CA GLU A 73 -6.59 -8.23 3.33
C GLU A 73 -5.44 -7.95 2.34
N ALA A 74 -4.23 -8.42 2.61
CA ALA A 74 -3.14 -8.36 1.63
C ALA A 74 -3.48 -9.15 0.36
N LEU A 75 -4.01 -10.38 0.49
CA LEU A 75 -4.48 -11.17 -0.64
C LEU A 75 -5.65 -10.49 -1.37
N TRP A 76 -6.60 -9.95 -0.61
CA TRP A 76 -7.71 -9.20 -1.18
C TRP A 76 -7.23 -7.96 -1.96
N HIS A 77 -6.27 -7.22 -1.41
CA HIS A 77 -5.63 -6.10 -2.07
C HIS A 77 -4.97 -6.52 -3.39
N SER A 78 -4.22 -7.63 -3.41
CA SER A 78 -3.60 -8.18 -4.61
C SER A 78 -4.65 -8.50 -5.69
N LEU A 79 -5.74 -9.19 -5.32
CA LEU A 79 -6.84 -9.52 -6.24
C LEU A 79 -7.49 -8.26 -6.83
N ILE A 80 -7.76 -7.26 -6.00
CA ILE A 80 -8.36 -6.02 -6.49
C ILE A 80 -7.38 -5.33 -7.44
N ARG A 81 -6.08 -5.24 -7.11
CA ARG A 81 -5.11 -4.56 -7.98
C ARG A 81 -4.91 -5.31 -9.31
N LYS A 82 -5.01 -6.64 -9.32
CA LYS A 82 -5.10 -7.42 -10.56
C LYS A 82 -6.26 -6.97 -11.44
N ASN A 83 -7.44 -6.74 -10.87
CA ASN A 83 -8.61 -6.23 -11.62
C ASN A 83 -8.42 -4.79 -12.14
N TYR A 84 -7.55 -4.00 -11.52
CA TYR A 84 -7.12 -2.68 -12.02
C TYR A 84 -5.97 -2.77 -13.05
N GLY A 85 -5.65 -3.97 -13.54
CA GLY A 85 -4.61 -4.19 -14.56
C GLY A 85 -3.19 -4.19 -14.02
N VAL A 86 -2.99 -4.23 -12.71
CA VAL A 86 -1.65 -4.26 -12.10
C VAL A 86 -1.07 -5.68 -12.22
N SER A 87 0.13 -5.81 -12.78
CA SER A 87 0.83 -7.09 -12.94
C SER A 87 1.63 -7.53 -11.71
N HIS A 88 2.07 -6.58 -10.87
CA HIS A 88 2.89 -6.84 -9.68
C HIS A 88 2.41 -6.00 -8.50
N PHE A 89 2.33 -6.60 -7.31
CA PHE A 89 1.86 -5.92 -6.11
C PHE A 89 2.94 -5.90 -5.02
N ILE A 90 3.20 -4.73 -4.45
CA ILE A 90 4.18 -4.55 -3.38
C ILE A 90 3.49 -4.85 -2.04
N ILE A 91 4.05 -5.80 -1.29
CA ILE A 91 3.64 -6.12 0.08
C ILE A 91 4.82 -5.83 1.01
N GLY A 92 4.59 -4.93 1.97
CA GLY A 92 5.61 -4.53 2.94
C GLY A 92 5.57 -5.36 4.22
N ARG A 93 6.28 -4.88 5.24
CA ARG A 93 6.15 -5.35 6.62
C ARG A 93 4.80 -4.90 7.19
N ASP A 94 4.12 -5.79 7.93
CA ASP A 94 2.85 -5.54 8.63
C ASP A 94 1.74 -5.00 7.70
N HIS A 95 1.66 -5.57 6.49
CA HIS A 95 0.74 -5.08 5.47
C HIS A 95 -0.72 -5.28 5.89
N ALA A 96 -1.48 -4.17 5.90
CA ALA A 96 -2.87 -4.11 6.36
C ALA A 96 -3.08 -4.55 7.83
N GLY A 97 -2.04 -4.55 8.66
CA GLY A 97 -2.17 -4.78 10.09
C GLY A 97 -2.82 -3.58 10.81
N PRO A 98 -3.65 -3.79 11.84
CA PRO A 98 -4.20 -2.72 12.67
C PRO A 98 -3.15 -2.16 13.66
N GLY A 99 -1.94 -2.72 13.70
CA GLY A 99 -0.94 -2.48 14.74
C GLY A 99 -1.31 -3.15 16.07
N LYS A 100 -0.68 -2.70 17.15
CA LYS A 100 -0.81 -3.31 18.47
C LYS A 100 -2.23 -3.25 19.04
N MET A 101 -2.67 -4.37 19.62
CA MET A 101 -3.89 -4.51 20.38
C MET A 101 -3.72 -3.93 21.81
N SER A 102 -4.78 -3.93 22.61
CA SER A 102 -4.77 -3.40 23.98
C SER A 102 -3.79 -4.10 24.92
N ASP A 103 -3.39 -5.34 24.61
CA ASP A 103 -2.38 -6.10 25.34
C ASP A 103 -0.93 -5.84 24.84
N GLY A 104 -0.77 -4.89 23.91
CA GLY A 104 0.53 -4.50 23.35
C GLY A 104 1.09 -5.45 22.29
N LYS A 105 0.35 -6.49 21.90
CA LYS A 105 0.76 -7.46 20.88
C LYS A 105 0.24 -7.09 19.50
N ASP A 106 1.05 -7.35 18.48
CA ASP A 106 0.59 -7.27 17.10
C ASP A 106 -0.28 -8.50 16.78
N PRO A 107 -1.47 -8.34 16.17
CA PRO A 107 -2.37 -9.45 15.90
C PRO A 107 -1.91 -10.32 14.72
N TYR A 108 -0.94 -9.84 13.94
CA TYR A 108 -0.34 -10.54 12.81
C TYR A 108 1.18 -10.43 12.89
N GLY A 109 1.87 -11.48 12.46
CA GLY A 109 3.31 -11.45 12.29
C GLY A 109 3.74 -10.45 11.21
N PRO A 110 4.95 -9.87 11.32
CA PRO A 110 5.40 -8.77 10.44
C PRO A 110 5.49 -9.16 8.96
N TYR A 111 5.58 -10.45 8.62
CA TYR A 111 5.72 -10.94 7.25
C TYR A 111 4.66 -11.96 6.84
N GLU A 112 3.69 -12.28 7.71
CA GLU A 112 2.62 -13.26 7.41
C GLU A 112 1.79 -12.87 6.16
N ALA A 113 1.67 -11.57 5.89
CA ALA A 113 1.00 -11.09 4.68
C ALA A 113 1.77 -11.43 3.40
N GLN A 114 3.09 -11.49 3.44
CA GLN A 114 3.91 -11.89 2.31
C GLN A 114 3.77 -13.39 2.08
N GLU A 115 3.92 -14.18 3.15
CA GLU A 115 3.80 -15.64 3.12
C GLU A 115 2.43 -16.10 2.60
N LEU A 116 1.34 -15.47 3.06
CA LEU A 116 0.00 -15.84 2.60
C LEU A 116 -0.19 -15.50 1.12
N VAL A 117 0.27 -14.33 0.65
CA VAL A 117 0.09 -13.95 -0.74
C VAL A 117 1.00 -14.76 -1.66
N GLU A 118 2.22 -15.09 -1.27
CA GLU A 118 3.12 -15.94 -2.08
C GLU A 118 2.55 -17.34 -2.30
N LYS A 119 1.73 -17.83 -1.36
CA LYS A 119 1.05 -19.13 -1.49
C LYS A 119 -0.03 -19.17 -2.58
N PHE A 120 -0.57 -18.03 -3.03
CA PHE A 120 -1.74 -17.94 -3.93
C PHE A 120 -1.48 -17.11 -5.19
#